data_AF-A0A2K5WQT7-F1
#
_entry.id   AF-A0A2K5WQT7-F1
#
_cell.length_a   1.000
_cell.length_b   1.000
_cell.length_c   1.000
_cell.angle_alpha   90.00
_cell.angle_beta   90.00
_cell.angle_gamma   90.00
#
_symmetry.space_group_name_H-M   'P 1'
#
loop_
_entity.id
_entity.type
_entity.pdbx_description
1 polymer ?
#
loop_
_entity_poly.entity_id
_entity_poly.type
_entity_poly.pdbx_seq_one_letter_code
_entity_poly.pdbx_strand_id
1 'polypeptide(L)'
;MGRKRLITDSYPVVKRREGPTGHSKGELASELGEEPQPRDEEEAELELLRQFDLAWQYGPCTGITRLQRWCRAKQMGLEPPPEVWEVLKTHPGDPRFQCSLWHLYPL
;
A
#
# COMPACT_ATOMS: atom_id res chain seq x y z
N MET A 1 36.66 -20.69 25.75
CA MET A 1 35.53 -19.74 25.69
C MET A 1 34.79 -19.94 24.38
N GLY A 2 33.58 -20.50 24.41
CA GLY A 2 32.80 -20.78 23.19
C GLY A 2 32.12 -19.51 22.66
N ARG A 3 32.16 -19.30 21.34
CA ARG A 3 31.42 -18.22 20.70
C ARG A 3 29.91 -18.53 20.78
N LYS A 4 29.14 -17.62 21.37
CA LYS A 4 27.68 -17.69 21.41
C LYS A 4 27.12 -17.54 19.99
N ARG A 5 26.28 -18.48 19.57
CA ARG A 5 25.58 -18.46 18.28
C ARG A 5 24.73 -17.19 18.19
N LEU A 6 24.85 -16.45 17.10
CA LEU A 6 24.03 -15.27 16.82
C LEU A 6 22.72 -15.71 16.18
N ILE A 7 21.67 -14.88 16.34
CA ILE A 7 20.35 -15.12 15.71
C ILE A 7 20.50 -15.29 14.18
N THR A 8 21.51 -14.65 13.59
CA THR A 8 21.85 -14.70 12.16
C THR A 8 22.45 -16.02 11.70
N ASP A 9 22.96 -16.86 12.60
CA ASP A 9 23.58 -18.15 12.23
C ASP A 9 22.54 -19.22 11.84
N SER A 10 21.25 -18.95 12.01
CA SER A 10 20.18 -19.91 11.72
C SER A 10 19.60 -19.79 10.30
N TYR A 11 19.99 -18.77 9.53
CA TYR A 11 19.47 -18.55 8.19
C TYR A 11 20.44 -19.09 7.13
N PRO A 12 19.97 -19.89 6.15
CA PRO A 12 20.82 -20.39 5.08
C PRO A 12 21.25 -19.24 4.15
N VAL A 13 22.55 -19.06 3.95
CA VAL A 13 23.10 -18.12 2.97
C VAL A 13 22.91 -18.69 1.58
N VAL A 14 21.94 -18.13 0.83
CA VAL A 14 21.75 -18.47 -0.59
C VAL A 14 22.64 -17.57 -1.43
N LYS A 15 23.68 -18.15 -2.04
CA LYS A 15 24.54 -17.46 -3.01
C LYS A 15 23.76 -17.21 -4.30
N ARG A 16 23.39 -15.95 -4.57
CA ARG A 16 22.84 -15.57 -5.88
C ARG A 16 23.90 -15.82 -6.95
N ARG A 17 23.53 -16.49 -8.04
CA ARG A 17 24.36 -16.54 -9.26
C ARG A 17 24.20 -15.20 -9.99
N GLU A 18 25.31 -14.51 -10.20
CA GLU A 18 25.38 -13.34 -11.07
C GLU A 18 25.20 -13.81 -12.52
N GLY A 19 24.12 -13.36 -13.17
CA GLY A 19 23.88 -13.55 -14.59
C GLY A 19 24.38 -12.33 -15.38
N PRO A 20 24.81 -12.51 -16.64
CA PRO A 20 25.43 -11.46 -17.44
C PRO A 20 24.44 -10.39 -17.93
N THR A 21 24.99 -9.20 -18.10
CA THR A 21 24.45 -7.92 -18.58
C THR A 21 23.80 -8.00 -19.97
N GLY A 22 22.69 -7.28 -20.16
CA GLY A 22 22.06 -7.08 -21.47
C GLY A 22 21.26 -5.76 -21.53
N HIS A 23 21.78 -4.79 -22.28
CA HIS A 23 21.10 -3.53 -22.62
C HIS A 23 19.97 -3.79 -23.63
N SER A 24 18.83 -3.12 -23.47
CA SER A 24 17.98 -2.74 -24.60
C SER A 24 17.30 -1.42 -24.31
N LYS A 25 17.82 -0.38 -24.95
CA LYS A 25 17.22 0.93 -25.16
C LYS A 25 15.89 0.74 -25.88
N GLY A 26 14.80 1.22 -25.29
CA GLY A 26 13.45 1.23 -25.86
C GLY A 26 12.76 2.52 -25.49
N GLU A 27 13.16 3.60 -26.15
CA GLU A 27 12.44 4.86 -26.19
C GLU A 27 11.32 4.69 -27.22
N LEU A 28 10.06 4.83 -26.81
CA LEU A 28 8.94 5.05 -27.73
C LEU A 28 7.89 5.88 -26.98
N ALA A 29 7.93 7.18 -27.26
CA ALA A 29 6.82 8.08 -27.00
C ALA A 29 5.59 7.61 -27.78
N SER A 30 4.43 7.63 -27.14
CA SER A 30 3.15 7.75 -27.85
C SER A 30 2.34 8.81 -27.12
N GLU A 31 2.40 10.00 -27.71
CA GLU A 31 1.38 11.03 -27.60
C GLU A 31 0.07 10.44 -28.17
N LEU A 32 -1.04 10.50 -27.44
CA LEU A 32 -2.40 10.69 -27.98
C LEU A 32 -3.37 10.74 -26.81
N GLY A 33 -4.15 11.82 -26.74
CA GLY A 33 -4.99 12.16 -25.61
C GLY A 33 -5.95 11.05 -25.21
N GLU A 34 -5.85 10.62 -23.96
CA GLU A 34 -6.85 9.80 -23.29
C GLU A 34 -7.80 10.76 -22.56
N GLU A 35 -9.04 10.83 -23.02
CA GLU A 35 -10.15 11.12 -22.11
C GLU A 35 -10.08 10.09 -20.97
N PRO A 36 -10.09 10.49 -19.69
CA PRO A 36 -9.87 9.57 -18.58
C PRO A 36 -10.91 8.46 -18.63
N GLN A 37 -10.43 7.24 -18.86
CA GLN A 37 -11.26 6.05 -18.73
C GLN A 37 -11.59 5.91 -17.24
N PRO A 38 -12.85 5.61 -16.87
CA PRO A 38 -13.28 5.48 -15.47
C PRO A 38 -12.52 4.38 -14.70
N ARG A 39 -11.75 3.54 -15.40
CA ARG A 39 -10.93 2.48 -14.84
C ARG A 39 -9.63 2.99 -14.20
N ASP A 40 -9.05 4.04 -14.75
CA ASP A 40 -7.79 4.61 -14.25
C ASP A 40 -8.02 5.44 -12.98
N GLU A 41 -9.18 6.08 -12.89
CA GLU A 41 -9.62 6.83 -11.70
C GLU A 41 -9.83 5.88 -10.50
N GLU A 42 -10.51 4.75 -10.70
CA GLU A 42 -10.73 3.76 -9.65
C GLU A 42 -9.40 3.18 -9.13
N GLU A 43 -8.46 2.87 -10.03
CA GLU A 43 -7.13 2.37 -9.65
C GLU A 43 -6.35 3.42 -8.84
N ALA A 44 -6.42 4.70 -9.22
CA ALA A 44 -5.79 5.79 -8.49
C ALA A 44 -6.39 5.99 -7.09
N GLU A 45 -7.71 5.89 -6.95
CA GLU A 45 -8.39 5.93 -5.65
C GLU A 45 -7.97 4.75 -4.75
N LEU A 46 -7.89 3.55 -5.31
CA LEU A 46 -7.43 2.37 -4.56
C LEU A 46 -5.97 2.51 -4.12
N GLU A 47 -5.10 3.09 -4.97
CA GLU A 47 -3.71 3.35 -4.62
C GLU A 47 -3.59 4.42 -3.52
N LEU A 48 -4.41 5.48 -3.55
CA LEU A 48 -4.52 6.46 -2.46
C LEU A 48 -4.88 5.77 -1.13
N LEU A 49 -5.90 4.89 -1.13
CA LEU A 49 -6.32 4.16 0.05
C LEU A 49 -5.24 3.17 0.54
N ARG A 50 -4.49 2.57 -0.38
CA ARG A 50 -3.34 1.72 -0.06
C ARG A 50 -2.22 2.49 0.63
N GLN A 51 -1.89 3.66 0.10
CA GLN A 51 -0.89 4.56 0.72
C GLN A 51 -1.33 4.99 2.11
N PHE A 52 -2.62 5.31 2.28
CA PHE A 52 -3.18 5.60 3.59
C PHE A 52 -2.96 4.42 4.55
N ASP A 53 -3.35 3.20 4.18
CA ASP A 53 -3.19 1.98 5.02
C ASP A 53 -1.74 1.74 5.46
N LEU A 54 -0.76 2.05 4.62
CA LEU A 54 0.67 1.90 4.91
C LEU A 54 1.25 3.05 5.75
N ALA A 55 0.55 4.18 5.84
CA ALA A 55 1.01 5.35 6.57
C ALA A 55 0.92 5.12 8.09
N TRP A 56 2.05 4.82 8.73
CA TRP A 56 2.13 4.46 10.15
C TRP A 56 1.72 5.59 11.10
N GLN A 57 1.79 6.85 10.68
CA GLN A 57 1.47 8.03 11.49
C GLN A 57 0.00 8.04 11.96
N TYR A 58 -0.92 7.42 11.22
CA TYR A 58 -2.35 7.35 11.57
C TYR A 58 -2.71 6.13 12.43
N GLY A 59 -1.68 5.39 12.89
CA GLY A 59 -1.81 4.18 13.70
C GLY A 59 -2.23 2.95 12.89
N PRO A 60 -2.47 1.81 13.57
CA PRO A 60 -2.74 0.54 12.92
C PRO A 60 -4.05 0.56 12.13
N CYS A 61 -4.07 -0.04 10.94
CA CYS A 61 -5.27 -0.18 10.10
C CYS A 61 -5.90 -1.58 10.13
N THR A 62 -5.25 -2.54 10.79
CA THR A 62 -5.78 -3.90 10.97
C THR A 62 -6.91 -3.92 12.01
N GLY A 63 -7.92 -4.76 11.79
CA GLY A 63 -9.03 -4.97 12.73
C GLY A 63 -10.08 -3.84 12.77
N ILE A 64 -9.95 -2.80 11.94
CA ILE A 64 -10.91 -1.70 11.83
C ILE A 64 -11.14 -1.33 10.36
N THR A 65 -12.26 -0.68 10.06
CA THR A 65 -12.53 -0.12 8.72
C THR A 65 -11.65 1.10 8.45
N ARG A 66 -11.41 1.43 7.17
CA ARG A 66 -10.67 2.64 6.78
C ARG A 66 -11.32 3.91 7.33
N LEU A 67 -12.66 3.96 7.33
CA LEU A 67 -13.44 5.07 7.88
C LEU A 67 -13.20 5.27 9.39
N GLN A 68 -13.24 4.18 10.16
CA GLN A 68 -12.96 4.23 11.60
C GLN A 68 -11.54 4.73 11.87
N ARG A 69 -10.57 4.24 11.09
CA ARG A 69 -9.17 4.69 11.20
C ARG A 69 -9.02 6.18 10.89
N TRP A 70 -9.66 6.67 9.84
CA TRP A 70 -9.65 8.08 9.46
C TRP A 70 -10.24 8.95 10.56
N CYS A 71 -11.43 8.60 11.08
CA CYS A 71 -12.06 9.30 12.20
C CYS A 71 -11.18 9.32 13.44
N ARG A 72 -10.50 8.22 13.76
CA ARG A 72 -9.57 8.14 14.90
C ARG A 72 -8.40 9.10 14.71
N ALA A 73 -7.76 9.08 13.53
CA ALA A 73 -6.66 9.99 13.22
C ALA A 73 -7.09 11.46 13.30
N LYS A 74 -8.29 11.79 12.81
CA LYS A 74 -8.84 13.15 12.91
C LYS A 74 -9.08 13.58 14.35
N GLN A 75 -9.65 12.70 15.19
CA GLN A 75 -9.85 12.94 16.62
C GLN A 75 -8.54 13.14 17.38
N MET A 76 -7.46 12.48 16.94
CA MET A 76 -6.12 12.65 17.50
C MET A 76 -5.39 13.89 16.96
N GLY A 77 -6.00 14.66 16.06
CA GLY A 77 -5.37 15.86 15.48
C GLY A 77 -4.22 15.55 14.52
N LEU A 78 -4.18 14.35 13.93
CA LEU A 78 -3.10 13.92 13.03
C LEU A 78 -3.29 14.38 11.57
N GLU A 79 -4.37 15.12 11.28
CA GLU A 79 -4.68 15.67 9.96
C GLU A 79 -4.62 14.60 8.83
N PRO A 80 -5.49 13.56 8.87
CA PRO A 80 -5.57 12.60 7.78
C PRO A 80 -6.06 13.27 6.48
N PRO A 81 -5.66 12.77 5.29
CA PRO A 81 -5.99 13.40 4.01
C PRO A 81 -7.51 13.43 3.78
N PRO A 82 -8.12 14.57 3.41
CA PRO A 82 -9.56 14.66 3.15
C PRO A 82 -10.01 13.83 1.94
N GLU A 83 -9.15 13.63 0.95
CA GLU A 83 -9.43 12.86 -0.26
C GLU A 83 -9.79 11.41 0.08
N VAL A 84 -9.13 10.83 1.09
CA VAL A 84 -9.44 9.49 1.60
C VAL A 84 -10.88 9.44 2.11
N TRP A 85 -11.36 10.47 2.80
CA TRP A 85 -12.73 10.52 3.30
C TRP A 85 -13.74 10.61 2.17
N GLU A 86 -13.46 11.44 1.16
CA GLU A 86 -14.32 11.62 -0.01
C GLU A 86 -14.49 10.30 -0.78
N VAL A 87 -13.38 9.64 -1.09
CA VAL A 87 -13.39 8.32 -1.76
C VAL A 87 -14.20 7.30 -0.96
N LEU A 88 -14.01 7.24 0.37
CA LEU A 88 -14.77 6.32 1.23
C LEU A 88 -16.27 6.62 1.26
N LYS A 89 -16.69 7.86 1.01
CA LYS A 89 -18.11 8.24 0.93
C LYS A 89 -18.72 7.93 -0.42
N THR A 90 -17.96 8.01 -1.50
CA THR A 90 -18.40 7.70 -2.86
C THR A 90 -18.69 6.20 -3.05
N HIS A 91 -17.97 5.33 -2.32
CA HIS A 91 -18.07 3.87 -2.45
C HIS A 91 -18.66 3.17 -1.21
N PRO A 92 -19.92 3.42 -0.83
CA PRO A 92 -20.53 2.78 0.32
C PRO A 92 -20.69 1.27 0.06
N GLY A 93 -20.10 0.44 0.91
CA GLY A 93 -20.32 -1.01 0.91
C GLY A 93 -19.38 -1.85 0.04
N ASP A 94 -18.49 -1.27 -0.77
CA ASP A 94 -17.44 -2.04 -1.45
C ASP A 94 -16.31 -2.39 -0.45
N PRO A 95 -16.05 -3.69 -0.16
CA PRO A 95 -14.98 -4.10 0.73
C PRO A 95 -13.59 -3.60 0.29
N ARG A 96 -13.34 -3.46 -1.01
CA ARG A 96 -12.04 -2.98 -1.54
C ARG A 96 -11.73 -1.56 -1.09
N PHE A 97 -12.77 -0.75 -0.89
CA PHE A 97 -12.68 0.64 -0.43
C PHE A 97 -12.78 0.73 1.09
N GLN A 98 -13.71 -0.02 1.70
CA GLN A 98 -14.04 0.14 3.12
C GLN A 98 -13.09 -0.61 4.07
N CYS A 99 -12.51 -1.72 3.62
CA CYS A 99 -11.65 -2.59 4.43
C CYS A 99 -10.17 -2.27 4.22
N SER A 100 -9.32 -2.56 5.23
CA SER A 100 -7.87 -2.38 5.10
C SER A 100 -7.23 -3.44 4.22
N LEU A 101 -6.02 -3.14 3.71
CA LEU A 101 -5.25 -4.02 2.83
C LEU A 101 -5.12 -5.47 3.33
N TRP A 102 -5.13 -5.68 4.64
CA TRP A 102 -4.93 -7.00 5.26
C TRP A 102 -6.22 -7.68 5.73
N HIS A 103 -7.40 -7.21 5.32
CA HIS A 103 -8.68 -7.72 5.82
C HIS A 103 -8.95 -9.21 5.48
N LEU A 104 -8.24 -9.77 4.50
CA LEU A 104 -8.34 -11.19 4.10
C LEU A 104 -7.40 -12.11 4.87
N TYR A 105 -6.44 -11.57 5.60
CA TYR A 105 -5.44 -12.37 6.29
C TYR A 105 -5.88 -12.59 7.75
N PRO A 106 -5.81 -13.84 8.25
CA PRO A 106 -6.03 -14.09 9.66
C PRO A 106 -4.94 -13.39 10.48
N LEU A 107 -5.36 -12.67 11.52
CA LEU A 107 -4.51 -11.95 12.47
C LEU A 107 -4.35 -12.75 13.76
#